data_AF-A0A0R3S340-F1
#
_entry.id   AF-A0A0R3S340-F1
#
_cell.length_a   1.000
_cell.length_b   1.000
_cell.length_c   1.000
_cell.angle_alpha   90.00
_cell.angle_beta   90.00
_cell.angle_gamma   90.00
#
_symmetry.space_group_name_H-M   'P 1'
#
loop_
_entity.id
_entity.type
_entity.pdbx_description
1 polymer ?
#
loop_
_entity_poly.entity_id
_entity_poly.type
_entity_poly.pdbx_seq_one_letter_code
_entity_poly.pdbx_strand_id
1 'polypeptide(L)'
;MANSKGVQVPFTRREWEIVTDVYRSDQTSELKHAVALIVSWKARSGDSVHVAADMTEMLLRAIIMDKETRNNDWFNIGNVKLAYCTAIIRLVNFTVFSKKLCSSIKCLTIYKKEWKNSNFND
;
A
#
# COMPACT_ATOMS: atom_id res chain seq x y z
N MET A 1 3.60 4.96 -35.27
CA MET A 1 4.32 4.31 -34.16
C MET A 1 3.93 5.03 -32.87
N ALA A 2 2.94 4.52 -32.14
CA ALA A 2 2.55 5.08 -30.85
C ALA A 2 3.61 4.65 -29.82
N ASN A 3 4.33 5.62 -29.25
CA ASN A 3 5.24 5.37 -28.14
C ASN A 3 4.39 5.13 -26.89
N SER A 4 3.98 3.88 -26.66
CA SER A 4 3.35 3.44 -25.42
C SER A 4 4.41 3.46 -24.33
N LYS A 5 4.66 4.64 -23.75
CA LYS A 5 5.43 4.76 -22.51
C LYS A 5 4.67 3.97 -21.45
N GLY A 6 5.09 2.73 -21.23
CA GLY A 6 4.53 1.87 -20.20
C GLY A 6 4.54 2.61 -18.86
N VAL A 7 3.49 2.40 -18.07
CA VAL A 7 3.38 2.98 -16.73
C VAL A 7 4.65 2.60 -15.96
N GLN A 8 5.49 3.59 -15.66
CA GLN A 8 6.69 3.36 -14.85
C GLN A 8 6.24 3.18 -13.41
N VAL A 9 6.48 1.97 -12.89
CA VAL A 9 6.25 1.63 -11.48
C VAL A 9 7.59 1.58 -10.75
N PRO A 10 7.62 1.95 -9.46
CA PRO A 10 8.86 2.05 -8.69
C PRO A 10 9.27 0.72 -8.06
N PHE A 11 8.83 -0.40 -8.63
CA PHE A 11 9.08 -1.74 -8.12
C PHE A 11 9.22 -2.73 -9.27
N THR A 12 10.02 -3.75 -9.05
CA THR A 12 10.15 -4.89 -9.95
C THR A 12 9.05 -5.91 -9.68
N ARG A 13 8.76 -6.77 -10.66
CA ARG A 13 7.80 -7.86 -10.51
C ARG A 13 8.13 -8.78 -9.30
N ARG A 14 9.41 -9.07 -9.08
CA ARG A 14 9.86 -9.90 -7.94
C ARG A 14 9.58 -9.24 -6.60
N GLU A 15 9.88 -7.94 -6.46
CA GLU A 15 9.58 -7.21 -5.22
C GLU A 15 8.08 -7.16 -4.94
N TRP A 16 7.27 -7.01 -5.99
CA TRP A 16 5.81 -7.07 -5.88
C TRP A 16 5.34 -8.43 -5.37
N GLU A 17 5.81 -9.53 -5.99
CA GLU A 17 5.48 -10.89 -5.59
C GLU A 17 5.82 -11.14 -4.12
N ILE A 18 7.03 -10.74 -3.69
CA ILE A 18 7.48 -10.85 -2.29
C ILE A 18 6.54 -10.09 -1.35
N VAL A 19 6.25 -8.82 -1.64
CA VAL A 19 5.37 -8.01 -0.78
C VAL A 19 3.96 -8.59 -0.70
N THR A 20 3.41 -9.10 -1.82
CA THR A 20 2.06 -9.70 -1.83
C THR A 20 1.96 -11.01 -1.06
N ASP A 21 3.05 -11.79 -1.02
CA ASP A 21 3.12 -13.04 -0.27
C ASP A 21 3.32 -12.77 1.23
N VAL A 22 4.33 -11.95 1.53
CA VAL A 22 4.76 -11.63 2.89
C VAL A 22 3.76 -10.77 3.66
N TYR A 23 2.95 -9.96 2.97
CA TYR A 23 1.91 -9.15 3.61
C TYR A 23 0.92 -9.99 4.44
N ARG A 24 0.73 -11.27 4.09
CA ARG A 24 -0.17 -12.19 4.80
C ARG A 24 0.53 -13.00 5.90
N SER A 25 1.83 -12.82 6.07
CA SER A 25 2.60 -13.60 7.02
C SER A 25 2.31 -13.21 8.45
N ASP A 26 2.36 -14.22 9.32
CA ASP A 26 2.28 -14.00 10.75
C ASP A 26 3.62 -13.63 11.41
N GLN A 27 4.72 -13.77 10.68
CA GLN A 27 6.06 -13.50 11.20
C GLN A 27 6.43 -12.02 11.10
N THR A 28 6.78 -11.41 12.23
CA THR A 28 7.17 -9.99 12.31
C THR A 28 8.42 -9.66 11.50
N SER A 29 9.36 -10.59 11.37
CA SER A 29 10.56 -10.45 10.53
C SER A 29 10.22 -10.27 9.05
N GLU A 30 9.27 -11.06 8.55
CA GLU A 30 8.83 -10.99 7.17
C GLU A 30 8.05 -9.68 6.93
N LEU A 31 7.14 -9.30 7.84
CA LEU A 31 6.44 -8.01 7.75
C LEU A 31 7.40 -6.82 7.72
N LYS A 32 8.49 -6.86 8.50
CA LYS A 32 9.56 -5.84 8.46
C LYS A 32 10.27 -5.81 7.11
N HIS A 33 10.50 -6.98 6.49
CA HIS A 33 11.07 -7.06 5.16
C HIS A 33 10.17 -6.42 4.10
N ALA A 34 8.85 -6.67 4.15
CA ALA A 34 7.89 -6.01 3.27
C ALA A 34 7.88 -4.48 3.45
N VAL A 35 7.93 -3.99 4.69
CA VAL A 35 8.05 -2.54 4.96
C VAL A 35 9.32 -1.97 4.34
N ALA A 36 10.47 -2.64 4.46
CA ALA A 36 11.72 -2.19 3.88
C ALA A 36 11.65 -2.07 2.35
N LEU A 37 11.00 -3.03 1.69
CA LEU A 37 10.75 -2.98 0.25
C LEU A 37 9.83 -1.80 -0.12
N ILE A 38 8.73 -1.60 0.60
CA ILE A 38 7.83 -0.48 0.30
C ILE A 38 8.55 0.87 0.50
N VAL A 39 9.37 1.01 1.55
CA VAL A 39 10.19 2.21 1.77
C VAL A 39 11.19 2.42 0.64
N SER A 40 11.80 1.36 0.09
CA SER A 40 12.68 1.48 -1.07
C SER A 40 11.92 1.93 -2.32
N TRP A 41 10.67 1.50 -2.49
CA TRP A 41 9.79 1.99 -3.56
C TRP A 41 9.51 3.48 -3.38
N LYS A 42 9.31 3.92 -2.12
CA LYS A 42 9.12 5.33 -1.79
C LYS A 42 10.34 6.17 -2.16
N ALA A 43 11.53 5.72 -1.77
CA ALA A 43 12.78 6.40 -2.12
C ALA A 43 12.99 6.49 -3.65
N ARG A 44 12.56 5.48 -4.42
CA ARG A 44 12.66 5.48 -5.89
C ARG A 44 11.64 6.38 -6.58
N SER A 45 10.46 6.57 -6.01
CA SER A 45 9.40 7.39 -6.65
C SER A 45 9.36 8.84 -6.16
N GLY A 46 10.02 9.16 -5.05
CA GLY A 46 9.87 10.47 -4.40
C GLY A 46 8.40 10.75 -4.04
N ASP A 47 7.89 11.91 -4.44
CA ASP A 47 6.49 12.32 -4.18
C ASP A 47 5.45 11.61 -5.05
N SER A 48 5.87 10.82 -6.05
CA SER A 48 4.97 10.11 -6.97
C SER A 48 4.55 8.72 -6.48
N VAL A 49 4.83 8.40 -5.22
CA VAL A 49 4.43 7.13 -4.60
C VAL A 49 2.93 6.96 -4.66
N HIS A 50 2.50 5.80 -5.15
CA HIS A 50 1.11 5.43 -5.13
C HIS A 50 0.58 5.41 -3.68
N VAL A 51 -0.46 6.18 -3.38
CA VAL A 51 -1.01 6.33 -2.02
C VAL A 51 -1.34 4.98 -1.36
N ALA A 52 -1.72 3.97 -2.15
CA ALA A 52 -1.92 2.61 -1.63
C ALA A 52 -0.65 2.01 -0.99
N ALA A 53 0.53 2.23 -1.56
CA ALA A 53 1.78 1.74 -0.99
C ALA A 53 2.11 2.44 0.35
N ASP A 54 1.86 3.76 0.43
CA ASP A 54 2.02 4.52 1.68
C ASP A 54 1.08 3.99 2.78
N MET A 55 -0.19 3.73 2.43
CA MET A 55 -1.16 3.17 3.38
C MET A 55 -0.81 1.75 3.80
N THR A 56 -0.35 0.90 2.88
CA THR A 56 0.09 -0.47 3.18
C THR A 56 1.29 -0.45 4.14
N GLU A 57 2.26 0.44 3.93
CA GLU A 57 3.40 0.59 4.84
C GLU A 57 2.94 0.97 6.26
N MET A 58 2.03 1.94 6.39
CA MET A 58 1.52 2.37 7.69
C MET A 58 0.75 1.27 8.43
N LEU A 59 -0.08 0.51 7.71
CA LEU A 59 -0.81 -0.62 8.29
C LEU A 59 0.14 -1.72 8.76
N LEU A 60 1.16 -2.05 7.95
CA LEU A 60 2.16 -3.05 8.32
C LEU A 60 2.94 -2.62 9.57
N ARG A 61 3.32 -1.34 9.68
CA ARG A 61 3.97 -0.83 10.89
C ARG A 61 3.07 -0.95 12.12
N ALA A 62 1.78 -0.64 12.00
CA ALA A 62 0.83 -0.79 13.10
C ALA A 62 0.72 -2.26 13.55
N ILE A 63 0.63 -3.20 12.60
CA ILE A 63 0.59 -4.64 12.88
C ILE A 63 1.87 -5.13 13.54
N ILE A 64 3.04 -4.68 13.08
CA ILE A 64 4.33 -5.01 13.70
C ILE A 64 4.37 -4.50 15.14
N MET A 65 3.97 -3.24 15.37
CA MET A 65 3.94 -2.66 16.71
C MET A 65 2.98 -3.43 17.64
N ASP A 66 1.83 -3.84 17.13
CA ASP A 66 0.84 -4.64 17.87
C ASP A 66 1.43 -5.99 18.29
N LYS A 67 2.09 -6.68 17.36
CA LYS A 67 2.77 -7.97 17.61
C LYS A 67 3.94 -7.88 18.59
N GLU A 68 4.62 -6.73 18.65
CA GLU A 68 5.76 -6.51 19.55
C GLU A 68 5.34 -5.94 20.92
N THR A 69 4.11 -5.44 21.04
CA THR A 69 3.61 -4.84 22.27
C THR A 69 3.24 -5.91 23.28
N ARG A 70 3.74 -5.75 24.51
CA ARG A 70 3.36 -6.62 25.63
C ARG A 70 2.02 -6.19 26.20
N ASN A 71 1.19 -7.15 26.58
CA ASN A 71 -0.16 -6.90 27.12
C ASN A 71 -0.21 -6.07 28.42
N ASN A 72 0.91 -5.91 29.11
CA ASN A 72 1.01 -5.12 30.35
C ASN A 72 1.53 -3.68 30.13
N ASP A 73 1.81 -3.31 28.88
CA ASP A 73 2.33 -1.98 28.54
C ASP A 73 1.21 -1.08 28.01
N TRP A 74 0.50 -0.45 28.95
CA TRP A 74 -0.64 0.41 28.63
C TRP A 74 -0.27 1.58 27.69
N PHE A 75 0.96 2.08 27.77
CA PHE A 75 1.43 3.18 26.94
C PHE A 75 1.64 2.72 25.50
N ASN A 76 2.31 1.59 25.30
CA ASN A 76 2.49 1.02 23.96
C ASN A 76 1.18 0.54 23.35
N ILE A 77 0.24 0.02 24.14
CA ILE A 77 -1.13 -0.27 23.68
C ILE A 77 -1.81 1.01 23.15
N GLY A 78 -1.62 2.15 23.82
CA GLY A 78 -2.09 3.44 23.34
C GLY A 78 -1.49 3.84 21.99
N ASN A 79 -0.17 3.68 21.85
CA ASN A 79 0.55 3.98 20.60
C ASN A 79 0.12 3.08 19.44
N VAL A 80 -0.11 1.79 19.68
CA VAL A 80 -0.63 0.84 18.68
C VAL A 80 -2.00 1.30 18.19
N LYS A 81 -2.91 1.66 19.11
CA LYS A 81 -4.25 2.17 18.73
C LYS A 81 -4.14 3.44 17.89
N LEU A 82 -3.26 4.37 18.26
CA LEU A 82 -3.02 5.58 17.46
C LEU A 82 -2.47 5.28 16.07
N ALA A 83 -1.54 4.32 15.94
CA ALA A 83 -0.98 3.90 14.67
C ALA A 83 -2.07 3.32 13.75
N TYR A 84 -2.93 2.43 14.26
CA TYR A 84 -4.08 1.91 13.51
C TYR A 84 -5.07 3.02 13.12
N CYS A 85 -5.45 3.89 14.06
CA CYS A 85 -6.36 5.01 13.77
C CYS A 85 -5.83 5.89 12.63
N THR A 86 -4.53 6.24 12.67
CA THR A 86 -3.91 7.07 11.65
C THR A 86 -3.94 6.39 10.27
N ALA A 87 -3.64 5.09 10.22
CA ALA A 87 -3.67 4.31 8.98
C ALA A 87 -5.10 4.19 8.41
N ILE A 88 -6.10 3.92 9.26
CA ILE A 88 -7.52 3.81 8.88
C ILE A 88 -8.05 5.15 8.36
N ILE A 89 -7.74 6.26 9.03
CA ILE A 89 -8.19 7.60 8.59
C ILE A 89 -7.64 7.91 7.19
N ARG A 90 -6.36 7.62 6.92
CA ARG A 90 -5.78 7.81 5.58
C ARG A 90 -6.44 6.91 4.53
N LEU A 91 -6.78 5.66 4.87
CA LEU A 91 -7.50 4.74 3.99
C LEU A 91 -8.91 5.23 3.65
N VAL A 92 -9.67 5.65 4.66
CA VAL A 92 -11.02 6.20 4.47
C VAL A 92 -10.95 7.47 3.63
N ASN A 93 -10.02 8.38 3.91
CA ASN A 93 -9.85 9.60 3.11
C ASN A 93 -9.49 9.28 1.66
N PHE A 94 -8.60 8.32 1.41
CA PHE A 94 -8.28 7.90 0.04
C PHE A 94 -9.49 7.32 -0.68
N THR A 95 -10.26 6.44 -0.04
CA THR A 95 -11.46 5.83 -0.66
C THR A 95 -12.59 6.84 -0.88
N VAL A 96 -12.77 7.80 0.02
CA VAL A 96 -13.77 8.88 -0.13
C VAL A 96 -13.33 9.89 -1.18
N PHE A 97 -12.06 10.27 -1.21
CA PHE A 97 -11.52 11.23 -2.18
C PHE A 97 -11.48 10.63 -3.59
N SER A 98 -11.04 9.39 -3.74
CA SER A 98 -11.09 8.66 -5.02
C SER A 98 -12.52 8.46 -5.50
N LYS A 99 -13.49 8.19 -4.61
CA LYS A 99 -14.92 8.14 -4.97
C LYS A 99 -15.48 9.51 -5.38
N LYS A 100 -15.11 10.60 -4.71
CA LYS A 100 -15.49 11.97 -5.12
C LYS A 100 -14.90 12.34 -6.48
N LEU A 101 -13.63 12.00 -6.75
CA LEU A 101 -13.03 12.17 -8.08
C LEU A 101 -13.71 11.28 -9.13
N CYS A 102 -14.10 10.06 -8.76
CA CYS A 102 -14.80 9.10 -9.62
C CYS A 102 -16.23 9.55 -9.98
N SER A 103 -16.94 10.20 -9.05
CA SER A 103 -18.25 10.79 -9.33
C SER A 103 -18.17 12.04 -10.21
N SER A 104 -17.05 12.79 -10.15
CA SER A 104 -16.83 13.96 -11.01
C SER A 104 -16.17 13.63 -12.36
N ILE A 105 -15.59 12.43 -12.52
CA ILE A 105 -14.88 12.07 -13.74
C ILE A 105 -15.28 10.65 -14.15
N LYS A 106 -15.90 10.54 -15.33
CA LYS A 106 -16.09 9.31 -16.17
C LYS A 106 -14.82 8.45 -16.39
N CYS A 107 -13.71 8.68 -15.68
CA CYS A 107 -12.40 8.05 -15.86
C CYS A 107 -12.27 6.65 -15.25
N LEU A 108 -13.06 6.29 -14.24
CA LEU A 108 -12.87 5.00 -13.56
C LEU A 108 -13.50 3.82 -14.32
N THR A 109 -14.41 4.08 -15.27
CA THR A 109 -14.89 3.07 -16.23
C THR A 109 -13.81 2.72 -17.26
N ILE A 110 -12.88 3.63 -17.55
CA ILE A 110 -11.74 3.39 -18.45
C ILE A 110 -10.68 2.56 -17.72
N TYR A 111 -10.29 2.93 -16.50
CA TYR A 111 -9.25 2.21 -15.76
C TYR A 111 -9.64 0.77 -15.39
N LYS A 112 -10.90 0.49 -15.05
CA LYS A 112 -11.35 -0.91 -14.79
C LYS A 112 -11.40 -1.75 -16.07
N LYS A 113 -11.59 -1.14 -17.24
CA LYS A 113 -11.64 -1.82 -18.54
C LYS A 113 -10.23 -2.05 -19.11
N GLU A 114 -9.31 -1.11 -18.90
CA GLU A 114 -7.91 -1.26 -19.31
C GLU A 114 -7.13 -2.23 -18.42
N TRP A 115 -7.33 -2.21 -17.09
CA TRP A 115 -6.62 -3.14 -16.19
C TRP A 115 -7.03 -4.60 -16.38
N LYS A 116 -8.26 -4.86 -16.86
CA LYS A 116 -8.74 -6.20 -17.18
C LYS A 116 -8.30 -6.69 -18.57
N ASN A 117 -8.06 -5.78 -19.51
CA ASN A 117 -7.62 -6.11 -20.86
C ASN A 117 -6.09 -6.23 -21.01
N SER A 118 -5.31 -5.68 -20.08
CA SER A 118 -3.83 -5.70 -20.17
C SER A 118 -3.15 -6.80 -19.35
N ASN A 119 -3.89 -7.68 -18.66
CA ASN A 119 -3.33 -8.77 -17.84
C ASN A 119 -3.97 -10.15 -18.10
N PHE A 120 -4.60 -10.33 -19.25
CA PHE A 120 -4.91 -11.66 -19.80
C PHE A 120 -4.80 -11.57 -21.33
N ASN A 121 -3.57 -11.52 -21.82
CA ASN A 121 -3.14 -12.17 -23.04
C ASN A 121 -1.61 -12.14 -23.04
N ASP A 122 -1.06 -13.35 -23.03
CA ASP A 122 0.34 -13.80 -22.96
C ASP A 122 0.97 -13.87 -21.56
#